data_AF-A0A2M9P396-F1
#
_entry.id   AF-A0A2M9P396-F1
#
_cell.length_a   1.000
_cell.length_b   1.000
_cell.length_c   1.000
_cell.angle_alpha   90.00
_cell.angle_beta   90.00
_cell.angle_gamma   90.00
#
_symmetry.space_group_name_H-M   'P 1'
#
loop_
_entity.id
_entity.type
_entity.pdbx_description
1 polymer ?
#
loop_
_entity_poly.entity_id
_entity_poly.type
_entity_poly.pdbx_seq_one_letter_code
_entity_poly.pdbx_strand_id
1 'polypeptide(L)'
;MPSSGNLANLIFKIKPERFLHLLNFVEDLKEDFDLILIDTPPSLELIAGNILKVSDQIIIPFMPELFGVNGLINVIEVVNDFKANVNSELEIVGIVGTMVDSSTKLHKELLEQAYNYAEKQNIRMFKTLIPRTIQFPNATAYFKRPATLLKRQTKKIKTYELLYKELEDLIYE
;
A
#
# COMPACT_ATOMS: atom_id res chain seq x y z
N MET A 1 -9.74 -0.95 -18.98
CA MET A 1 -8.75 -0.40 -18.02
C MET A 1 -7.81 0.48 -18.83
N PRO A 2 -7.62 1.76 -18.50
CA PRO A 2 -6.60 2.57 -19.16
C PRO A 2 -5.23 1.97 -18.79
N SER A 3 -4.34 1.84 -19.77
CA SER A 3 -2.93 1.54 -19.56
C SER A 3 -2.28 2.61 -18.66
N SER A 4 -1.23 2.24 -17.92
CA SER A 4 -0.48 3.11 -17.00
C SER A 4 -0.18 4.51 -17.56
N GLY A 5 0.22 4.59 -18.83
CA GLY A 5 0.47 5.85 -19.53
C GLY A 5 -0.73 6.79 -19.70
N ASN A 6 -1.98 6.32 -19.56
CA ASN A 6 -3.16 7.17 -19.66
C ASN A 6 -3.48 7.90 -18.35
N LEU A 7 -3.12 7.37 -17.18
CA LEU A 7 -3.50 7.97 -15.90
C LEU A 7 -2.70 9.24 -15.60
N ALA A 8 -1.37 9.18 -15.70
CA ALA A 8 -0.52 10.36 -15.53
C ALA A 8 -0.92 11.47 -16.53
N ASN A 9 -1.12 11.11 -17.80
CA ASN A 9 -1.58 12.04 -18.83
C ASN A 9 -2.99 12.61 -18.58
N LEU A 10 -3.91 11.81 -18.03
CA LEU A 10 -5.26 12.27 -17.68
C LEU A 10 -5.21 13.28 -16.54
N ILE A 11 -4.35 13.05 -15.54
CA ILE A 11 -4.13 13.97 -14.41
C ILE A 11 -3.59 15.31 -14.92
N PHE A 12 -2.62 15.30 -15.84
CA PHE A 12 -2.13 16.53 -16.47
C PHE A 12 -3.20 17.28 -17.27
N LYS A 13 -4.14 16.57 -17.91
CA LYS A 13 -5.18 17.16 -18.76
C LYS A 13 -6.38 17.70 -17.98
N ILE A 14 -6.65 17.19 -16.78
CA ILE A 14 -7.76 17.64 -15.95
C ILE A 14 -7.32 18.86 -15.15
N LYS A 15 -8.20 19.86 -15.04
CA LYS A 15 -7.92 21.16 -14.42
C LYS A 15 -7.16 21.01 -13.09
N PRO A 16 -5.93 21.59 -12.97
CA PRO A 16 -5.03 21.39 -11.82
C PRO A 16 -5.64 21.81 -10.47
N GLU A 17 -6.61 22.71 -10.49
CA GLU A 17 -7.27 23.32 -9.33
C GLU A 17 -8.05 22.30 -8.47
N ARG A 18 -8.62 21.23 -9.07
CA ARG A 18 -9.26 20.17 -8.27
C ARG A 18 -8.26 19.28 -7.53
N PHE A 19 -7.04 19.18 -8.02
CA PHE A 19 -5.96 18.42 -7.38
C PHE A 19 -5.38 19.16 -6.17
N LEU A 20 -5.47 20.50 -6.16
CA LEU A 20 -4.91 21.33 -5.10
C LEU A 20 -5.70 21.22 -3.78
N HIS A 21 -6.97 20.82 -3.79
CA HIS A 21 -7.74 20.72 -2.55
C HIS A 21 -7.20 19.67 -1.59
N LEU A 22 -6.87 18.47 -2.08
CA LEU A 22 -6.28 17.43 -1.22
C LEU A 22 -4.88 17.83 -0.77
N LEU A 23 -4.09 18.42 -1.67
CA LEU A 23 -2.74 18.89 -1.34
C LEU A 23 -2.78 19.93 -0.23
N ASN A 24 -3.54 21.00 -0.40
CA ASN A 24 -3.65 22.07 0.59
C ASN A 24 -4.15 21.52 1.93
N PHE A 25 -5.15 20.64 1.91
CA PHE A 25 -5.65 20.03 3.13
C PHE A 25 -4.60 19.17 3.84
N VAL A 26 -3.80 18.40 3.11
CA VAL A 26 -2.72 17.59 3.69
C VAL A 26 -1.59 18.49 4.21
N GLU A 27 -1.22 19.55 3.49
CA GLU A 27 -0.22 20.52 3.94
C GLU A 27 -0.62 21.19 5.26
N ASP A 28 -1.88 21.60 5.41
CA ASP A 28 -2.38 22.16 6.67
C ASP A 28 -2.30 21.15 7.83
N LEU A 29 -2.47 19.84 7.55
CA LEU A 29 -2.38 18.79 8.57
C LEU A 29 -0.95 18.41 8.95
N LYS A 30 0.05 18.71 8.12
CA LYS A 30 1.45 18.34 8.39
C LYS A 30 2.00 19.02 9.65
N GLU A 31 1.44 20.16 10.06
CA GLU A 31 1.83 20.84 11.30
C GLU A 31 1.32 20.12 12.56
N ASP A 32 0.25 19.31 12.44
CA ASP A 32 -0.45 18.70 13.57
C ASP A 32 -0.18 17.20 13.76
N PHE A 33 0.41 16.52 12.77
CA PHE A 33 0.56 15.06 12.75
C PHE A 33 1.96 14.60 12.35
N ASP A 34 2.52 13.66 13.11
CA ASP A 34 3.80 13.01 12.77
C ASP A 34 3.70 12.08 11.56
N LEU A 35 2.52 11.48 11.35
CA LEU A 35 2.24 10.54 10.27
C LEU A 35 0.81 10.66 9.77
N ILE A 36 0.65 10.78 8.45
CA ILE A 36 -0.66 10.81 7.78
C ILE A 36 -0.80 9.54 6.93
N LEU A 37 -1.71 8.65 7.33
CA LEU A 37 -2.04 7.44 6.56
C LEU A 37 -3.25 7.69 5.66
N ILE A 38 -3.09 7.44 4.36
CA ILE A 38 -4.15 7.61 3.37
C ILE A 38 -4.53 6.24 2.79
N ASP A 39 -5.78 5.82 2.98
CA ASP A 39 -6.32 4.60 2.37
C ASP A 39 -6.87 4.90 0.97
N THR A 40 -6.29 4.28 -0.05
CA THR A 40 -6.66 4.52 -1.45
C THR A 40 -7.84 3.64 -1.87
N PRO A 41 -8.75 4.15 -2.73
CA PRO A 41 -9.71 3.27 -3.40
C PRO A 41 -8.96 2.22 -4.27
N PRO A 42 -9.58 1.06 -4.54
CA PRO A 42 -8.94 -0.04 -5.27
C PRO A 42 -8.67 0.27 -6.75
N SER A 43 -9.25 1.34 -7.30
CA SER A 43 -9.02 1.79 -8.67
C SER A 43 -7.99 2.91 -8.72
N LEU A 44 -6.95 2.70 -9.53
CA LEU A 44 -5.97 3.73 -9.89
C LEU A 44 -6.58 4.70 -10.92
N GLU A 45 -7.56 5.47 -10.46
CA GLU A 45 -8.22 6.55 -11.21
C GLU A 45 -7.80 7.92 -10.65
N LEU A 46 -8.56 8.97 -10.96
CA LEU A 46 -8.26 10.35 -10.56
C LEU A 46 -7.95 10.50 -9.05
N ILE A 47 -8.74 9.84 -8.20
CA ILE A 47 -8.62 9.95 -6.74
C ILE A 47 -7.29 9.36 -6.28
N ALA A 48 -6.94 8.16 -6.74
CA ALA A 48 -5.66 7.55 -6.41
C ALA A 48 -4.49 8.40 -6.92
N GLY A 49 -4.63 9.00 -8.10
CA GLY A 49 -3.65 9.98 -8.61
C GLY A 49 -3.45 11.19 -7.70
N ASN A 50 -4.52 11.75 -7.13
CA ASN A 50 -4.40 12.84 -6.15
C ASN A 50 -3.63 12.37 -4.92
N ILE A 51 -3.93 11.16 -4.44
CA ILE A 51 -3.28 10.59 -3.25
C ILE A 51 -1.79 10.40 -3.52
N LEU A 52 -1.42 9.77 -4.64
CA LEU A 52 -0.01 9.61 -5.04
C LEU A 52 0.73 10.93 -5.22
N LYS A 53 0.04 12.01 -5.60
CA LYS A 53 0.63 13.35 -5.71
C LYS A 53 0.98 13.96 -4.35
N VAL A 54 0.19 13.68 -3.31
CA VAL A 54 0.39 14.29 -1.98
C VAL A 54 1.15 13.38 -1.02
N SER A 55 1.30 12.09 -1.36
CA SER A 55 2.05 11.12 -0.58
C SER A 55 3.55 11.25 -0.81
N ASP A 56 4.31 11.25 0.29
CA ASP A 56 5.77 11.10 0.25
C ASP A 56 6.15 9.64 -0.02
N GLN A 57 5.36 8.71 0.51
CA GLN A 57 5.69 7.30 0.57
C GLN A 57 4.45 6.42 0.32
N ILE A 58 4.66 5.25 -0.30
CA ILE A 58 3.63 4.24 -0.52
C ILE A 58 4.06 2.85 -0.08
N ILE A 59 3.14 2.13 0.56
CA ILE A 59 3.23 0.70 0.84
C ILE A 59 2.30 -0.02 -0.14
N ILE A 60 2.80 -1.06 -0.81
CA ILE A 60 2.01 -1.82 -1.77
C ILE A 60 1.57 -3.15 -1.14
N PRO A 61 0.30 -3.29 -0.73
CA PRO A 61 -0.23 -4.59 -0.33
C PRO A 61 -0.48 -5.46 -1.57
N PHE A 62 -0.05 -6.71 -1.51
CA PHE A 62 -0.43 -7.70 -2.51
C PHE A 62 -0.91 -8.98 -1.85
N MET A 63 -1.72 -9.75 -2.58
CA MET A 63 -2.20 -11.06 -2.14
C MET A 63 -1.66 -12.13 -3.10
N PRO A 64 -0.99 -13.19 -2.62
CA PRO A 64 -0.39 -14.22 -3.46
C PRO A 64 -1.46 -15.22 -3.98
N GLU A 65 -2.32 -14.73 -4.88
CA GLU A 65 -3.29 -15.50 -5.65
C GLU A 65 -2.94 -15.44 -7.16
N LEU A 66 -3.66 -16.19 -8.01
CA LEU A 66 -3.32 -16.41 -9.43
C LEU A 66 -2.98 -15.12 -10.22
N PHE A 67 -3.66 -14.01 -9.93
CA PHE A 67 -3.45 -12.72 -10.59
C PHE A 67 -2.70 -11.69 -9.72
N GLY A 68 -2.31 -12.07 -8.51
CA GLY A 68 -1.72 -11.17 -7.51
C GLY A 68 -0.36 -10.62 -7.93
N VAL A 69 0.51 -11.47 -8.49
CA VAL A 69 1.86 -11.05 -8.93
C VAL A 69 1.78 -10.13 -10.14
N ASN A 70 0.96 -10.45 -11.14
CA ASN A 70 0.77 -9.57 -12.30
C ASN A 70 0.14 -8.23 -11.89
N GLY A 71 -0.80 -8.24 -10.94
CA GLY A 71 -1.35 -7.03 -10.36
C GLY A 71 -0.29 -6.18 -9.65
N LEU A 72 0.58 -6.80 -8.87
CA LEU A 72 1.70 -6.13 -8.20
C LEU A 72 2.64 -5.46 -9.21
N ILE A 73 3.02 -6.18 -10.27
CA ILE A 73 3.88 -5.65 -11.36
C ILE A 73 3.25 -4.38 -11.96
N ASN A 74 1.96 -4.46 -12.34
CA ASN A 74 1.26 -3.32 -12.92
C ASN A 74 1.20 -2.12 -11.96
N VAL A 75 1.00 -2.35 -10.66
CA VAL A 75 0.98 -1.27 -9.66
C VAL A 75 2.35 -0.61 -9.55
N ILE A 76 3.43 -1.40 -9.50
CA ILE A 76 4.80 -0.87 -9.45
C ILE A 76 5.11 -0.02 -10.69
N GLU A 77 4.74 -0.49 -11.88
CA GLU A 77 4.91 0.27 -13.12
C GLU A 77 4.14 1.60 -13.08
N VAL A 78 2.88 1.59 -12.63
CA VAL A 78 2.07 2.81 -12.50
C VAL A 78 2.68 3.79 -11.50
N VAL A 79 3.16 3.31 -10.35
CA VAL A 79 3.79 4.17 -9.33
C VAL A 79 5.10 4.74 -9.85
N ASN A 80 5.93 3.96 -10.55
CA ASN A 80 7.17 4.45 -11.15
C ASN A 80 6.92 5.49 -12.25
N ASP A 81 5.91 5.26 -13.10
CA ASP A 81 5.48 6.25 -14.10
C ASP A 81 5.01 7.54 -13.42
N PHE A 82 4.27 7.42 -12.32
CA PHE A 82 3.80 8.57 -11.56
C PHE A 82 4.95 9.34 -10.89
N LYS A 83 5.90 8.61 -10.32
CA LYS A 83 7.11 9.18 -9.73
C LYS A 83 7.90 9.99 -10.77
N ALA A 84 8.14 9.40 -11.94
CA ALA A 84 8.92 10.02 -13.00
C ALA A 84 8.26 11.28 -13.60
N ASN A 85 6.93 11.32 -13.65
CA ASN A 85 6.22 12.36 -14.38
C ASN A 85 5.51 13.38 -13.47
N VAL A 86 5.06 13.03 -12.27
CA VAL A 86 4.14 13.84 -11.46
C VAL A 86 4.69 14.16 -10.07
N ASN A 87 5.25 13.19 -9.35
CA ASN A 87 5.75 13.37 -7.98
C ASN A 87 7.13 12.71 -7.82
N SER A 88 8.21 13.46 -8.06
CA SER A 88 9.58 12.94 -8.02
C SER A 88 10.01 12.38 -6.67
N GLU A 89 9.39 12.89 -5.59
CA GLU A 89 9.71 12.52 -4.21
C GLU A 89 8.96 11.26 -3.74
N LEU A 90 8.02 10.74 -4.53
CA LEU A 90 7.25 9.55 -4.16
C LEU A 90 8.16 8.31 -4.09
N GLU A 91 8.21 7.68 -2.92
CA GLU A 91 8.99 6.45 -2.72
C GLU A 91 8.12 5.24 -2.40
N ILE A 92 8.46 4.09 -2.99
CA ILE A 92 7.90 2.80 -2.58
C ILE A 92 8.67 2.32 -1.36
N VAL A 93 8.06 2.44 -0.18
CA VAL A 93 8.66 1.97 1.10
C VAL A 93 8.85 0.47 1.09
N GLY A 94 7.85 -0.25 0.56
CA GLY A 94 7.96 -1.66 0.34
C GLY A 94 6.66 -2.36 0.00
N ILE A 95 6.78 -3.65 -0.24
CA ILE A 95 5.67 -4.53 -0.63
C ILE A 95 5.35 -5.48 0.52
N VAL A 96 4.08 -5.55 0.92
CA VAL A 96 3.61 -6.42 2.00
C VAL A 96 2.72 -7.55 1.46
N GLY A 97 3.08 -8.79 1.81
CA GLY A 97 2.26 -9.96 1.52
C GLY A 97 1.08 -10.06 2.48
N THR A 98 -0.14 -9.99 1.96
CA THR A 98 -1.39 -9.99 2.72
C THR A 98 -2.25 -11.22 2.46
N MET A 99 -3.15 -11.50 3.42
CA MET A 99 -4.06 -12.65 3.37
C MET A 99 -3.35 -13.99 3.11
N VAL A 100 -2.11 -14.12 3.60
CA VAL A 100 -1.24 -15.25 3.30
C VAL A 100 -1.71 -16.50 4.01
N ASP A 101 -1.80 -17.60 3.27
CA ASP A 101 -1.89 -18.95 3.78
C ASP A 101 -0.57 -19.70 3.53
N SER A 102 0.29 -19.72 4.54
CA SER A 102 1.62 -20.34 4.50
C SER A 102 1.60 -21.87 4.41
N SER A 103 0.43 -22.50 4.55
CA SER A 103 0.29 -23.94 4.40
C SER A 103 0.22 -24.36 2.93
N THR A 104 -0.12 -23.44 2.03
CA THR A 104 -0.30 -23.76 0.61
C THR A 104 1.00 -23.62 -0.16
N LYS A 105 1.24 -24.57 -1.08
CA LYS A 105 2.38 -24.50 -2.01
C LYS A 105 2.26 -23.29 -2.94
N LEU A 106 1.06 -23.02 -3.45
CA LEU A 106 0.80 -21.90 -4.35
C LEU A 106 1.19 -20.54 -3.76
N HIS A 107 0.80 -20.25 -2.51
CA HIS A 107 1.19 -18.98 -1.88
C HIS A 107 2.70 -18.83 -1.76
N LYS A 108 3.42 -19.92 -1.45
CA LYS A 108 4.90 -19.89 -1.33
C LYS A 108 5.55 -19.57 -2.68
N GLU A 109 5.11 -20.24 -3.75
CA GLU A 109 5.62 -20.01 -5.10
C GLU A 109 5.34 -18.58 -5.58
N LEU A 110 4.15 -18.04 -5.31
CA LEU A 110 3.79 -16.68 -5.69
C LEU A 110 4.50 -15.61 -4.85
N LEU A 111 4.74 -15.87 -3.56
CA LEU A 111 5.56 -15.00 -2.71
C LEU A 111 7.01 -14.96 -3.22
N GLU A 112 7.58 -16.10 -3.60
CA GLU A 112 8.92 -16.17 -4.18
C GLU A 112 9.03 -15.43 -5.51
N GLN A 113 8.03 -15.57 -6.39
CA GLN A 113 7.97 -14.80 -7.64
C GLN A 113 7.90 -13.30 -7.39
N ALA A 114 7.04 -12.86 -6.45
CA ALA A 114 6.94 -11.46 -6.05
C ALA A 114 8.26 -10.93 -5.49
N TYR A 115 8.95 -11.72 -4.64
CA TYR A 115 10.26 -11.39 -4.10
C TYR A 115 11.31 -11.20 -5.19
N ASN A 116 11.43 -12.17 -6.09
CA ASN A 116 12.39 -12.11 -7.19
C ASN A 116 12.12 -10.92 -8.13
N TYR A 117 10.85 -10.53 -8.31
CA TYR A 117 10.51 -9.33 -9.09
C TYR A 117 10.88 -8.05 -8.32
N ALA A 118 10.48 -7.94 -7.06
CA ALA A 118 10.76 -6.78 -6.21
C ALA A 118 12.27 -6.52 -6.07
N GLU A 119 13.07 -7.57 -5.83
CA GLU A 119 14.52 -7.49 -5.75
C GLU A 119 15.15 -6.95 -7.05
N LYS A 120 14.67 -7.38 -8.22
CA LYS A 120 15.11 -6.85 -9.53
C LYS A 120 14.77 -5.38 -9.72
N GLN A 121 13.69 -4.90 -9.10
CA GLN A 121 13.29 -3.49 -9.12
C GLN A 121 13.94 -2.67 -7.98
N ASN A 122 14.80 -3.28 -7.15
CA ASN A 122 15.35 -2.69 -5.93
C ASN A 122 14.26 -2.22 -4.94
N ILE A 123 13.12 -2.90 -4.92
CA ILE A 123 12.02 -2.61 -4.00
C ILE A 123 12.10 -3.60 -2.82
N ARG A 124 12.08 -3.07 -1.60
CA ARG A 124 12.08 -3.89 -0.39
C ARG A 124 10.75 -4.62 -0.23
N MET A 125 10.80 -5.89 0.16
CA MET A 125 9.64 -6.62 0.66
C MET A 125 9.69 -6.68 2.18
N PHE A 126 8.55 -6.47 2.83
CA PHE A 126 8.43 -6.68 4.25
C PHE A 126 8.61 -8.18 4.56
N LYS A 127 9.43 -8.48 5.56
CA LYS A 127 9.59 -9.83 6.13
C LYS A 127 8.30 -10.28 6.80
N THR A 128 7.56 -9.33 7.37
CA THR A 128 6.28 -9.61 8.01
C THR A 128 5.19 -9.90 6.98
N LEU A 129 4.63 -11.12 7.02
CA LEU A 129 3.48 -11.51 6.22
C LEU A 129 2.20 -11.41 7.05
N ILE A 130 1.17 -10.79 6.49
CA ILE A 130 -0.14 -10.70 7.13
C ILE A 130 -0.96 -11.97 6.81
N PRO A 131 -1.23 -12.84 7.79
CA PRO A 131 -1.88 -14.12 7.55
C PRO A 131 -3.38 -13.94 7.33
N ARG A 132 -3.98 -14.84 6.55
CA ARG A 132 -5.44 -14.89 6.38
C ARG A 132 -6.15 -15.06 7.74
N THR A 133 -7.08 -14.16 8.05
CA THR A 133 -7.78 -14.14 9.34
C THR A 133 -9.17 -13.51 9.23
N ILE A 134 -10.15 -14.08 9.92
CA ILE A 134 -11.50 -13.49 10.08
C ILE A 134 -11.59 -12.57 11.31
N GLN A 135 -10.51 -12.43 12.07
CA GLN A 135 -10.53 -11.73 13.36
C GLN A 135 -10.79 -10.22 13.22
N PHE A 136 -10.27 -9.56 12.18
CA PHE A 136 -10.55 -8.14 11.92
C PHE A 136 -12.00 -7.89 11.53
N PRO A 137 -12.58 -8.61 10.54
CA PRO A 137 -14.01 -8.54 10.25
C PRO A 137 -14.89 -8.78 11.48
N ASN A 138 -14.59 -9.82 12.27
CA ASN A 138 -15.33 -10.12 13.49
C ASN A 138 -15.19 -8.99 14.54
N ALA A 139 -13.99 -8.45 14.72
CA ALA A 139 -13.76 -7.37 15.66
C ALA A 139 -14.61 -6.14 15.32
N THR A 140 -14.61 -5.74 14.05
CA THR A 140 -15.42 -4.63 13.55
C THR A 140 -16.92 -4.93 13.66
N ALA A 141 -17.35 -6.15 13.32
CA ALA A 141 -18.77 -6.52 13.33
C ALA A 141 -19.37 -6.54 14.75
N TYR A 142 -18.71 -7.22 15.69
CA TYR A 142 -19.24 -7.47 17.04
C TYR A 142 -18.86 -6.39 18.05
N PHE A 143 -17.68 -5.78 17.92
CA PHE A 143 -17.14 -4.85 18.93
C PHE A 143 -16.96 -3.42 18.41
N LYS A 144 -17.21 -3.17 17.12
CA LYS A 144 -17.07 -1.84 16.48
C LYS A 144 -15.69 -1.21 16.67
N ARG A 145 -14.65 -2.05 16.78
CA ARG A 145 -13.25 -1.64 16.98
C ARG A 145 -12.31 -2.56 16.21
N PRO A 146 -11.13 -2.07 15.78
CA PRO A 146 -10.08 -2.91 15.21
C PRO A 146 -9.66 -4.04 16.16
N ALA A 147 -9.28 -5.19 15.60
CA ALA A 147 -8.84 -6.35 16.39
C ALA A 147 -7.61 -6.05 17.26
N THR A 148 -6.76 -5.10 16.83
CA THR A 148 -5.60 -4.61 17.58
C THR A 148 -5.98 -3.90 18.89
N LEU A 149 -7.19 -3.35 19.01
CA LEU A 149 -7.65 -2.69 20.24
C LEU A 149 -8.38 -3.63 21.21
N LEU A 150 -8.51 -4.91 20.88
CA LEU A 150 -9.14 -5.88 21.76
C LEU A 150 -8.16 -6.37 22.83
N LYS A 151 -8.67 -6.69 24.02
CA LYS A 151 -7.84 -7.24 25.12
C LYS A 151 -7.16 -8.57 24.73
N ARG A 152 -7.83 -9.40 23.93
CA ARG A 152 -7.31 -10.70 23.51
C ARG A 152 -6.50 -10.54 22.22
N GLN A 153 -5.18 -10.56 22.36
CA GLN A 153 -4.25 -10.54 21.24
C GLN A 153 -3.87 -11.95 20.81
N THR A 154 -4.02 -12.28 19.52
CA THR A 154 -3.59 -13.56 18.95
C THR A 154 -2.33 -13.39 18.12
N LYS A 155 -1.63 -14.49 17.82
CA LYS A 155 -0.44 -14.47 16.95
C LYS A 155 -0.71 -13.76 15.61
N LYS A 156 -1.91 -13.96 15.03
CA LYS A 156 -2.30 -13.31 13.77
C LYS A 156 -2.51 -11.80 13.94
N ILE A 157 -3.11 -11.34 15.04
CA ILE A 157 -3.29 -9.89 15.26
C ILE A 157 -1.93 -9.22 15.49
N LYS A 158 -1.05 -9.85 16.26
CA LYS A 158 0.32 -9.36 16.53
C LYS A 158 1.18 -9.19 15.27
N THR A 159 0.84 -9.81 14.14
CA THR A 159 1.57 -9.57 12.88
C THR A 159 1.43 -8.13 12.39
N TYR A 160 0.34 -7.42 12.70
CA TYR A 160 0.21 -6.01 12.35
C TYR A 160 1.12 -5.11 13.20
N GLU A 161 1.35 -5.47 14.47
CA GLU A 161 2.33 -4.77 15.32
C GLU A 161 3.76 -5.01 14.82
N LEU A 162 4.07 -6.23 14.35
CA LEU A 162 5.38 -6.53 13.75
C LEU A 162 5.59 -5.78 12.43
N LEU A 163 4.56 -5.71 11.59
CA LEU A 163 4.61 -4.93 10.35
C LEU A 163 4.82 -3.45 10.64
N TYR A 164 4.12 -2.90 11.65
CA TYR A 164 4.30 -1.51 12.06
C TYR A 164 5.72 -1.22 12.54
N LYS A 165 6.34 -2.11 13.34
CA LYS A 165 7.74 -1.95 13.75
C LYS A 165 8.70 -1.96 12.56
N GLU A 166 8.49 -2.91 11.64
CA GLU A 166 9.28 -2.98 10.42
C GLU A 166 9.09 -1.72 9.56
N LEU A 167 7.91 -1.11 9.57
CA LEU A 167 7.65 0.16 8.88
C LEU A 167 8.29 1.35 9.61
N GLU A 168 8.19 1.40 10.93
CA GLU A 168 8.77 2.46 11.77
C GLU A 168 10.28 2.56 11.56
N ASP A 169 10.96 1.41 11.54
CA ASP A 169 12.40 1.33 11.25
C ASP A 169 12.75 1.90 9.85
N LEU A 170 11.82 1.86 8.88
CA LEU A 170 12.06 2.37 7.52
C LEU A 170 11.74 3.85 7.35
N ILE A 171 10.81 4.38 8.15
CA ILE A 171 10.38 5.78 8.06
C ILE A 171 11.34 6.69 8.83
N TYR A 172 11.95 6.19 9.92
CA TYR A 172 12.80 6.99 10.80
C TYR A 172 14.31 6.67 10.72
N GLU A 173 14.73 5.84 9.75
CA GLU A 173 16.14 5.67 9.34
C GLU A 173 16.60 6.82 8.42
#